data_AF-A0A316NBY6-F1
#
_entry.id   AF-A0A316NBY6-F1
#
_cell.length_a   1.000
_cell.length_b   1.000
_cell.length_c   1.000
_cell.angle_alpha   90.00
_cell.angle_beta   90.00
_cell.angle_gamma   90.00
#
_symmetry.space_group_name_H-M   'P 1'
#
loop_
_entity.id
_entity.type
_entity.pdbx_description
1 polymer ?
#
loop_
_entity_poly.entity_id
_entity_poly.type
_entity_poly.pdbx_seq_one_letter_code
_entity_poly.pdbx_strand_id
1 'polypeptide(L)' 'MKGSYYTNMELQQLNIIQSVIDRKRTGKEAASALKISERQIWRKVKSVKENGKIGIKHKNHFHQPSHTIP' A
#
# COMPACT_ATOMS: atom_id res chain seq x y z
N MET A 1 -21.21 4.06 6.89
CA MET A 1 -20.11 3.38 6.16
C MET A 1 -18.81 4.10 6.49
N LYS A 2 -17.81 3.43 7.08
CA LYS A 2 -16.50 4.08 7.34
C LYS A 2 -15.87 4.40 5.98
N GLY A 3 -15.89 5.68 5.61
CA GLY A 3 -15.29 6.16 4.37
C GLY A 3 -13.85 5.68 4.29
N SER A 4 -13.49 5.09 3.15
CA SER A 4 -12.12 4.68 2.87
C SER A 4 -11.26 5.92 2.59
N TYR A 5 -11.05 6.76 3.60
CA TYR A 5 -10.13 7.88 3.49
C TYR A 5 -8.72 7.31 3.35
N TYR A 6 -8.08 7.68 2.24
CA TYR A 6 -6.68 7.42 1.97
C TYR A 6 -5.94 8.73 2.11
N THR A 7 -4.77 8.69 2.73
CA THR A 7 -3.85 9.82 2.70
C THR A 7 -3.29 9.99 1.29
N ASN A 8 -2.79 11.19 0.96
CA ASN A 8 -2.13 11.44 -0.33
C ASN A 8 -0.97 10.46 -0.59
N MET A 9 -0.25 10.07 0.46
CA MET A 9 0.82 9.08 0.38
C MET A 9 0.31 7.68 0.02
N GLU A 10 -0.81 7.25 0.60
CA GLU A 10 -1.42 5.96 0.28
C GLU A 10 -1.98 5.93 -1.15
N LEU A 11 -2.56 7.04 -1.61
CA LEU A 11 -2.99 7.18 -3.00
C LEU A 11 -1.81 7.11 -3.98
N GLN A 12 -0.70 7.80 -3.66
CA GLN A 12 0.52 7.73 -4.47
C GLN A 12 1.07 6.29 -4.53
N GLN A 13 1.11 5.60 -3.39
CA GLN A 13 1.51 4.19 -3.34
C GLN A 13 0.57 3.32 -4.17
N LEU A 14 -0.74 3.54 -4.11
CA LEU A 14 -1.72 2.79 -4.90
C LEU A 14 -1.50 2.97 -6.39
N ASN A 15 -1.30 4.20 -6.85
CA ASN A 15 -1.05 4.48 -8.26
C ASN A 15 0.25 3.83 -8.75
N ILE A 16 1.32 3.89 -7.95
CA ILE A 16 2.60 3.27 -8.32
C ILE A 16 2.46 1.74 -8.36
N ILE A 17 1.83 1.13 -7.37
CA ILE A 17 1.66 -0.32 -7.33
C ILE A 17 0.73 -0.83 -8.42
N GLN A 18 -0.35 -0.10 -8.71
CA GLN A 18 -1.24 -0.43 -9.81
C GLN A 18 -0.48 -0.40 -11.14
N SER A 19 0.41 0.58 -11.35
CA SER A 19 1.24 0.61 -12.57
C SER A 19 2.20 -0.59 -12.71
N VAL A 20 2.65 -1.18 -11.59
CA VAL A 20 3.45 -2.42 -11.61
C VAL A 20 2.57 -3.63 -11.93
N ILE A 21 1.36 -3.70 -11.36
CA ILE A 21 0.38 -4.74 -11.68
C ILE A 21 -0.01 -4.71 -13.16
N ASP A 22 -0.23 -3.51 -13.70
CA ASP A 22 -0.56 -3.25 -15.10
C ASP A 22 0.64 -3.44 -16.05
N ARG A 23 1.81 -3.83 -15.52
CA ARG A 23 3.07 -4.01 -16.26
C ARG A 23 3.56 -2.74 -16.99
N LYS A 24 3.14 -1.56 -16.54
CA LYS A 24 3.58 -0.25 -17.07
C LYS A 24 4.87 0.25 -16.42
N ARG A 25 5.23 -0.29 -15.24
CA ARG A 25 6.48 -0.02 -14.53
C ARG A 25 7.10 -1.29 -14.02
N THR A 26 8.43 -1.31 -13.91
CA THR A 26 9.16 -2.41 -13.28
C THR A 26 9.16 -2.30 -11.75
N GLY A 27 9.44 -3.41 -11.06
CA GLY A 27 9.60 -3.43 -9.61
C GLY A 27 10.71 -2.48 -9.12
N LYS A 28 11.80 -2.36 -9.90
CA LYS A 28 12.93 -1.45 -9.63
C LYS A 28 12.54 0.03 -9.75
N GLU A 29 11.80 0.39 -10.80
CA GLU A 29 11.30 1.77 -10.97
C GLU A 29 10.35 2.16 -9.85
N ALA A 30 9.44 1.25 -9.47
CA ALA A 30 8.52 1.49 -8.37
C ALA A 30 9.23 1.59 -7.01
N ALA A 31 10.28 0.77 -6.80
CA ALA A 31 11.13 0.83 -5.62
C ALA A 31 11.82 2.19 -5.49
N SER A 32 12.38 2.71 -6.58
CA SER A 32 12.99 4.04 -6.62
C SER A 32 11.97 5.16 -6.37
N ALA A 33 10.81 5.09 -7.02
CA ALA A 33 9.74 6.09 -6.86
C ALA A 33 9.17 6.16 -5.43
N LEU A 34 9.09 5.01 -4.74
CA LEU A 34 8.59 4.93 -3.36
C LEU A 34 9.70 4.94 -2.30
N LYS A 35 10.98 5.00 -2.71
CA LYS A 35 12.15 4.92 -1.83
C LYS A 35 12.10 3.73 -0.86
N ILE A 36 11.70 2.56 -1.37
CA ILE A 36 11.62 1.30 -0.61
C ILE A 36 12.28 0.17 -1.39
N SER A 37 12.56 -0.96 -0.73
CA SER A 37 13.15 -2.11 -1.41
C SER A 37 12.20 -2.72 -2.45
N GLU A 38 12.76 -3.28 -3.51
CA GLU A 38 12.00 -4.03 -4.53
C GLU A 38 11.20 -5.17 -3.90
N ARG A 39 11.73 -5.83 -2.87
CA ARG A 39 11.00 -6.84 -2.08
C ARG A 39 9.73 -6.26 -1.45
N GLN A 40 9.77 -5.05 -0.90
CA GLN A 40 8.59 -4.40 -0.34
C GLN A 40 7.55 -4.06 -1.42
N ILE A 41 7.98 -3.71 -2.62
CA ILE A 41 7.08 -3.53 -3.78
C ILE A 41 6.33 -4.84 -4.05
N TRP A 42 7.04 -5.95 -4.22
CA TRP A 42 6.41 -7.24 -4.50
C TRP A 42 5.47 -7.71 -3.40
N ARG A 43 5.81 -7.45 -2.13
CA ARG A 43 4.92 -7.72 -0.98
C ARG A 43 3.63 -6.90 -1.06
N LYS A 44 3.73 -5.60 -1.36
CA LYS A 44 2.54 -4.75 -1.49
C LYS A 44 1.73 -5.11 -2.74
N VAL A 45 2.37 -5.47 -3.87
CA VAL A 45 1.70 -6.01 -5.06
C VAL A 45 0.88 -7.25 -4.72
N LYS A 46 1.48 -8.21 -4.00
CA LYS A 46 0.76 -9.40 -3.51
C LYS A 46 -0.43 -9.02 -2.64
N SER A 47 -0.23 -8.14 -1.66
CA SER A 47 -1.27 -7.64 -0.76
C SER A 47 -2.44 -6.99 -1.51
N VAL A 48 -2.16 -6.19 -2.55
CA VAL A 48 -3.18 -5.53 -3.37
C VAL A 48 -3.92 -6.51 -4.28
N LYS A 49 -3.24 -7.54 -4.81
CA LYS A 49 -3.91 -8.61 -5.57
C LYS A 49 -4.87 -9.42 -4.72
N GLU A 50 -4.52 -9.67 -3.46
CA GLU A 50 -5.32 -10.47 -2.53
C GLU A 50 -6.47 -9.66 -1.89
N ASN A 51 -6.20 -8.41 -1.50
CA ASN A 51 -7.11 -7.61 -0.67
C ASN A 51 -7.62 -6.32 -1.35
N GLY A 52 -7.28 -6.10 -2.62
CA GLY A 52 -7.59 -4.87 -3.34
C GLY A 52 -6.90 -3.63 -2.73
N LYS A 53 -7.55 -2.47 -2.83
CA LYS A 53 -6.99 -1.17 -2.38
C LYS A 53 -6.63 -1.15 -0.88
N ILE A 54 -7.30 -1.98 -0.08
CA ILE A 54 -7.05 -2.13 1.36
C ILE A 54 -5.63 -2.66 1.62
N GLY A 55 -5.04 -3.39 0.66
CA GLY A 55 -3.70 -3.96 0.78
C GLY A 55 -2.57 -2.94 0.96
N ILE A 56 -2.84 -1.64 0.73
CA ILE A 56 -1.89 -0.53 0.95
C ILE A 56 -2.07 0.16 2.30
N LYS A 57 -3.26 0.05 2.90
CA LYS A 57 -3.52 0.69 4.19
C LYS A 57 -2.54 0.19 5.24
N HIS A 58 -2.10 1.13 6.08
CA HIS A 58 -1.24 0.78 7.19
C HIS A 58 -1.95 -0.22 8.13
N LYS A 59 -1.28 -1.28 8.58
CA LYS A 59 -1.92 -2.31 9.42
C LYS A 59 -2.48 -1.75 10.74
N ASN A 60 -1.84 -0.73 11.30
CA ASN A 60 -2.32 -0.02 12.49
C ASN A 60 -3.64 0.74 12.27
N HIS A 61 -4.09 0.99 11.02
CA HIS A 61 -5.41 1.60 10.80
C HIS A 61 -6.56 0.67 11.21
N PHE A 62 -6.32 -0.63 11.28
CA PHE A 62 -7.32 -1.65 11.64
C PHE A 62 -7.06 -2.27 13.01
N HIS A 63 -6.06 -1.77 13.74
CA HIS A 63 -5.69 -2.29 15.06
C HIS A 63 -5.73 -1.14 16.07
N GLN A 64 -6.67 -1.21 17.02
CA GLN A 64 -6.57 -0.46 18.26
C GLN A 64 -5.93 -1.36 19.32
N PRO A 65 -4.78 -0.97 19.89
CA PRO A 65 -4.20 -1.67 21.03
C PRO A 65 -5.16 -1.71 22.21
N SER A 66 -5.20 -2.83 22.94
CA SER A 66 -6.01 -2.98 24.16
C SER A 66 -5.64 -2.00 25.28
N HIS A 67 -4.41 -1.47 25.24
CA HIS A 67 -3.86 -0.57 26.26
C HIS A 67 -3.89 0.91 25.85
N THR A 68 -4.65 1.27 24.82
CA THR A 68 -4.84 2.68 24.47
C THR A 68 -5.59 3.38 25.61
N ILE A 69 -4.92 4.32 26.29
CA ILE A 69 -5.51 5.17 27.32
C ILE A 69 -6.64 5.99 26.64
N PRO A 70 -7.85 6.04 27.23
CA PRO A 70 -8.98 6.81 26.70
C PRO A 70 -8.70 8.32 26.62
#